data_AF-A0AAU4MTL7-F1
#
_entry.id   AF-A0AAU4MTL7-F1
#
_cell.length_a   1.000
_cell.length_b   1.000
_cell.length_c   1.000
_cell.angle_alpha   90.00
_cell.angle_beta   90.00
_cell.angle_gamma   90.00
#
_symmetry.space_group_name_H-M   'P 1'
#
loop_
_entity.id
_entity.type
_entity.pdbx_description
1 polymer ?
#
loop_
_entity_poly.entity_id
_entity_poly.type
_entity_poly.pdbx_seq_one_letter_code
_entity_poly.pdbx_strand_id
1 'polypeptide(L)'
;MPAEGPGATEGNASGGVRAALGGLTTRGRSFLAAGIAAAICAYVLGQSDLLRVGLLLAVLPLVCVAVLYRTRYRVAGSRRLSPSRVPAGSEARVHLRMDNVSRLPTGLLMLQDHVPYVLGPRPRFVLDRVEAGGRREVSYRVRSDLRGRYPLGPLQLRLSDPFGMCELTRSFSAFDTLTVIPRTESLPPVRLAGEASGYGDGRQRSLALAGDDDVIPRTYRHGDDLRRVHWRSTARYGELMVRREEQPQRSRCTVLLDTRRGAYQGAGPDSAFEWAVSGAASALVHMLERGFAVRLLTDTGSSVPGEGADGFAGSTQESADSAGLMMDTLAVVDHSDGGGLSRAYDVLRGGNEGLLVAFFGDLDEEQATLAARMRHRSGAAVAFVLDSGTWVTSGAVAGAIDERLRLLRESGWTALAVAPGAPLADLWQQAGHQRTESSSTNGNSGGWT
;
A
#
# COMPACT_ATOMS: atom_id res chain seq x y z
N MET A 1 -32.86 16.64 -29.38
CA MET A 1 -33.60 17.00 -28.16
C MET A 1 -32.62 17.08 -27.02
N PRO A 2 -32.31 18.26 -26.46
CA PRO A 2 -31.38 18.37 -25.33
C PRO A 2 -32.12 18.09 -24.02
N ALA A 3 -31.52 17.28 -23.16
CA ALA A 3 -32.02 16.93 -21.85
C ALA A 3 -31.73 18.04 -20.83
N GLU A 4 -32.72 18.31 -19.99
CA GLU A 4 -32.76 19.28 -18.89
C GLU A 4 -31.60 19.11 -17.89
N GLY A 5 -31.07 20.24 -17.42
CA GLY A 5 -30.09 20.30 -16.34
C GLY A 5 -30.71 20.02 -14.96
N PRO A 6 -29.93 19.57 -13.97
CA PRO A 6 -30.45 19.29 -12.65
C PRO A 6 -30.72 20.60 -11.90
N GLY A 7 -31.98 20.72 -11.46
CA GLY A 7 -32.50 21.84 -10.69
C GLY A 7 -31.70 22.10 -9.42
N ALA A 8 -31.44 23.39 -9.18
CA ALA A 8 -31.00 23.92 -7.90
C ALA A 8 -32.03 23.54 -6.84
N THR A 9 -31.62 22.71 -5.89
CA THR A 9 -32.41 22.36 -4.72
C THR A 9 -32.37 23.55 -3.77
N GLU A 10 -33.44 24.36 -3.77
CA GLU A 10 -33.76 25.31 -2.69
C GLU A 10 -34.12 24.52 -1.42
N GLY A 11 -33.09 24.00 -0.76
CA GLY A 11 -33.20 23.30 0.50
C GLY A 11 -32.67 24.15 1.65
N ASN A 12 -33.60 24.56 2.54
CA ASN A 12 -33.38 24.65 3.99
C ASN A 12 -32.87 25.98 4.60
N ALA A 13 -33.63 27.08 4.46
CA ALA A 13 -33.41 28.29 5.27
C ALA A 13 -33.83 28.12 6.76
N SER A 14 -34.85 27.30 7.05
CA SER A 14 -35.37 27.09 8.41
C SER A 14 -34.51 26.17 9.28
N GLY A 15 -33.81 25.20 8.68
CA GLY A 15 -32.78 24.39 9.35
C GLY A 15 -31.50 25.18 9.65
N GLY A 16 -31.19 26.20 8.84
CA GLY A 16 -30.01 27.04 9.01
C GLY A 16 -30.00 27.84 10.31
N VAL A 17 -31.13 28.47 10.68
CA VAL A 17 -31.23 29.31 11.89
C VAL A 17 -31.22 28.46 13.17
N ARG A 18 -31.92 27.32 13.18
CA ARG A 18 -31.87 26.37 14.31
C ARG A 18 -30.48 25.76 14.50
N ALA A 19 -29.80 25.40 13.41
CA ALA A 19 -28.42 24.92 13.46
C ALA A 19 -27.44 26.03 13.91
N ALA A 20 -27.68 27.28 13.52
CA ALA A 20 -26.86 28.43 13.94
C ALA A 20 -27.02 28.75 15.43
N LEU A 21 -28.25 28.69 15.96
CA LEU A 21 -28.53 28.85 17.40
C LEU A 21 -28.04 27.67 18.23
N GLY A 22 -27.89 26.48 17.64
CA GLY A 22 -27.24 25.32 18.26
C GLY A 22 -25.75 25.55 18.57
N GLY A 23 -25.12 26.54 17.94
CA GLY A 23 -23.74 26.95 18.21
C GLY A 23 -23.58 27.91 19.39
N LEU A 24 -24.65 28.34 20.07
CA LEU A 24 -24.51 29.22 21.24
C LEU A 24 -23.86 28.47 22.41
N THR A 25 -22.78 29.03 22.95
CA THR A 25 -22.12 28.50 24.15
C THR A 25 -22.95 28.80 25.40
N THR A 26 -22.57 28.23 26.55
CA THR A 26 -23.20 28.56 27.84
C THR A 26 -23.23 30.06 28.09
N ARG A 27 -22.14 30.78 27.76
CA ARG A 27 -22.08 32.24 27.88
C ARG A 27 -23.09 32.93 26.96
N GLY A 28 -23.16 32.55 25.69
CA GLY A 28 -24.12 33.13 24.75
C GLY A 28 -25.57 32.91 25.19
N ARG A 29 -25.89 31.72 25.72
CA ARG A 29 -27.22 31.40 26.24
C ARG A 29 -27.55 32.22 27.50
N SER A 30 -26.61 32.38 28.41
CA SER A 30 -26.79 33.22 29.61
C SER A 30 -26.99 34.69 29.27
N PHE A 31 -26.22 35.25 28.33
CA PHE A 31 -26.38 36.63 27.87
C PHE A 31 -27.74 36.85 27.20
N LEU A 32 -28.15 35.91 26.34
CA LEU A 32 -29.47 35.97 25.69
C LEU A 32 -30.61 35.89 26.72
N ALA A 33 -30.52 34.97 27.68
CA ALA A 33 -31.51 34.82 28.75
C ALA A 33 -31.58 36.06 29.67
N ALA A 34 -30.42 36.61 30.07
CA ALA A 34 -30.34 37.82 30.86
C ALA A 34 -30.91 39.03 30.11
N GLY A 35 -30.62 39.15 28.80
CA GLY A 35 -31.18 40.21 27.95
C GLY A 35 -32.70 40.13 27.85
N ILE A 36 -33.25 38.92 27.63
CA ILE A 36 -34.71 38.70 27.60
C ILE A 36 -35.34 39.01 28.96
N ALA A 37 -34.76 38.52 30.06
CA ALA A 37 -35.27 38.80 31.41
C ALA A 37 -35.26 40.30 31.71
N ALA A 38 -34.17 41.01 31.40
CA ALA A 38 -34.07 42.46 31.57
C ALA A 38 -35.10 43.21 30.72
N ALA A 39 -35.37 42.78 29.49
CA ALA A 39 -36.40 43.38 28.63
C ALA A 39 -37.81 43.18 29.20
N ILE A 40 -38.12 42.00 29.75
CA ILE A 40 -39.40 41.73 30.42
C ILE A 40 -39.55 42.61 31.66
N CYS A 41 -38.52 42.67 32.51
CA CYS A 41 -38.52 43.55 33.70
C CYS A 41 -38.71 45.02 33.30
N ALA A 42 -38.04 45.48 32.24
CA ALA A 42 -38.17 46.85 31.75
C ALA A 42 -39.60 47.18 31.30
N TYR A 43 -40.26 46.24 30.62
CA TYR A 43 -41.65 46.38 30.21
C TYR A 43 -42.61 46.47 31.40
N VAL A 44 -42.41 45.63 32.43
CA VAL A 44 -43.24 45.62 33.65
C VAL A 44 -43.01 46.89 34.50
N LEU A 45 -41.76 47.35 34.62
CA LEU A 45 -41.38 48.51 35.43
C LEU A 45 -41.56 49.85 34.71
N GLY A 46 -41.82 49.84 33.39
CA GLY A 46 -41.90 51.06 32.57
C GLY A 46 -40.55 51.77 32.36
N GLN A 47 -39.43 51.11 32.64
CA GLN A 47 -38.11 51.73 32.65
C GLN A 47 -37.39 51.58 31.31
N SER A 48 -37.34 52.65 30.53
CA SER A 48 -36.79 52.65 29.17
C SER A 48 -35.28 52.36 29.10
N ASP A 49 -34.51 52.74 30.13
CA ASP A 49 -33.08 52.47 30.18
C ASP A 49 -32.76 50.98 30.39
N LEU A 50 -33.57 50.27 31.17
CA LEU A 50 -33.41 48.83 31.36
C LEU A 50 -33.70 48.05 30.06
N LEU A 51 -34.64 48.55 29.24
CA LEU A 51 -34.95 47.97 27.94
C LEU A 51 -33.74 48.06 26.98
N ARG A 52 -33.04 49.21 26.97
CA ARG A 52 -31.83 49.40 26.14
C ARG A 52 -30.73 48.40 26.51
N VAL A 53 -30.51 48.19 27.81
CA VAL A 53 -29.52 47.22 28.31
C VAL A 53 -29.93 45.79 27.96
N GLY A 54 -31.21 45.43 28.19
CA GLY A 54 -31.73 44.12 27.84
C GLY A 54 -31.62 43.82 26.34
N LEU A 55 -31.93 44.80 25.49
CA LEU A 55 -31.78 44.70 24.05
C LEU A 55 -30.31 44.51 23.64
N LEU A 56 -29.37 45.29 24.19
CA LEU A 56 -27.94 45.15 23.89
C LEU A 56 -27.44 43.73 24.23
N LEU A 57 -27.81 43.22 25.41
CA LEU A 57 -27.43 41.88 25.87
C LEU A 57 -28.03 40.77 25.00
N ALA A 58 -29.25 40.95 24.48
CA ALA A 58 -29.89 39.97 23.61
C ALA A 58 -29.37 40.03 22.16
N VAL A 59 -29.07 41.23 21.65
CA VAL A 59 -28.61 41.44 20.26
C VAL A 59 -27.17 40.95 20.08
N LEU A 60 -26.29 41.14 21.06
CA LEU A 60 -24.87 40.78 20.94
C LEU A 60 -24.64 39.29 20.57
N PRO A 61 -25.23 38.29 21.26
CA PRO A 61 -25.13 36.88 20.86
C PRO A 61 -25.69 36.61 19.45
N LEU A 62 -26.78 37.28 19.06
CA LEU A 62 -27.38 37.11 17.74
C LEU A 62 -26.46 37.65 16.62
N VAL A 63 -25.79 38.78 16.87
CA VAL A 63 -24.78 39.34 15.97
C VAL A 63 -23.59 38.38 15.85
N CYS A 64 -23.10 37.83 16.97
CA CYS A 64 -22.01 36.84 16.94
C CYS A 64 -22.37 35.61 16.10
N VAL A 65 -23.58 35.06 16.29
CA VAL A 65 -24.10 33.93 15.49
C VAL A 65 -24.16 34.30 14.00
N ALA A 66 -24.71 35.47 13.66
CA ALA A 66 -24.83 35.91 12.26
C ALA A 66 -23.46 36.08 11.58
N VAL A 67 -22.49 36.68 12.26
CA VAL A 67 -21.12 36.87 11.77
C VAL A 67 -20.42 35.53 11.57
N LEU A 68 -20.50 34.62 12.55
CA LEU A 68 -19.89 33.29 12.45
C LEU A 68 -20.53 32.43 11.37
N TYR A 69 -21.86 32.45 11.25
CA TYR A 69 -22.57 31.71 10.21
C TYR A 69 -22.18 32.19 8.81
N ARG A 70 -22.05 33.51 8.60
CA ARG A 70 -21.57 34.07 7.35
C ARG A 70 -20.11 33.70 7.06
N THR A 71 -19.25 33.71 8.09
CA THR A 71 -17.82 33.36 7.97
C THR A 71 -17.64 31.88 7.65
N ARG A 72 -18.44 31.01 8.28
CA ARG A 72 -18.40 29.55 8.10
C ARG A 72 -18.38 29.14 6.63
N TYR A 73 -19.23 29.72 5.79
CA TYR A 73 -19.36 29.35 4.37
C TYR A 73 -18.30 29.97 3.47
N ARG A 74 -17.53 30.95 3.96
CA ARG A 74 -16.52 31.68 3.19
C ARG A 74 -15.08 31.28 3.53
N VAL A 75 -14.91 30.11 4.13
CA VAL A 75 -13.61 29.53 4.43
C VAL A 75 -13.49 28.19 3.72
N ALA A 76 -12.43 27.98 2.94
CA ALA A 76 -12.17 26.73 2.25
C ALA A 76 -10.96 26.04 2.86
N GLY A 77 -11.08 24.75 3.18
CA GLY A 77 -10.01 23.93 3.72
C GLY A 77 -9.63 22.84 2.72
N SER A 78 -8.34 22.61 2.55
CA SER A 78 -7.82 21.48 1.78
C SER A 78 -6.69 20.79 2.55
N ARG A 79 -6.54 19.49 2.29
CA ARG A 79 -5.42 18.68 2.78
C ARG A 79 -4.66 18.12 1.59
N ARG A 80 -3.35 18.03 1.75
CA ARG A 80 -2.46 17.34 0.81
C ARG A 80 -1.49 16.48 1.59
N LEU A 81 -1.41 15.21 1.22
CA LEU A 81 -0.45 14.26 1.77
C LEU A 81 0.72 14.11 0.80
N SER A 82 1.95 14.19 1.30
CA SER A 82 3.16 14.03 0.49
C SER A 82 4.28 13.32 1.26
N PRO A 83 4.78 12.16 0.76
CA PRO A 83 4.15 11.29 -0.24
C PRO A 83 2.93 10.54 0.32
N SER A 84 2.04 10.04 -0.55
CA SER A 84 0.86 9.24 -0.15
C SER A 84 1.15 7.76 0.13
N ARG A 85 2.30 7.28 -0.34
CA ARG A 85 2.82 5.93 -0.09
C ARG A 85 4.20 6.04 0.56
N VAL A 86 4.39 5.36 1.69
CA VAL A 86 5.67 5.34 2.43
C VAL A 86 5.98 3.93 2.96
N PRO A 87 7.25 3.53 3.04
CA PRO A 87 7.65 2.35 3.79
C PRO A 87 7.31 2.47 5.28
N ALA A 88 6.99 1.37 5.94
CA ALA A 88 6.82 1.33 7.38
C ALA A 88 8.05 1.90 8.10
N GLY A 89 7.83 2.72 9.13
CA GLY A 89 8.86 3.49 9.83
C GLY A 89 9.29 4.80 9.16
N SER A 90 8.85 5.08 7.93
CA SER A 90 9.14 6.35 7.26
C SER A 90 8.10 7.42 7.58
N GLU A 91 8.51 8.69 7.55
CA GLU A 91 7.62 9.83 7.80
C GLU A 91 6.95 10.31 6.51
N ALA A 92 5.66 10.65 6.58
CA ALA A 92 4.95 11.42 5.56
C ALA A 92 4.54 12.79 6.13
N ARG A 93 4.48 13.81 5.27
CA ARG A 93 4.04 15.16 5.67
C ARG A 93 2.63 15.43 5.19
N VAL A 94 1.78 15.85 6.11
CA VAL A 94 0.43 16.34 5.83
C VAL A 94 0.48 17.86 5.82
N HIS A 95 0.05 18.46 4.71
CA HIS A 95 -0.11 19.89 4.55
C HIS A 95 -1.60 20.23 4.60
N LEU A 96 -1.97 21.05 5.57
CA LEU A 96 -3.30 21.62 5.70
C LEU A 96 -3.26 23.06 5.22
N ARG A 97 -4.18 23.39 4.32
CA ARG A 97 -4.31 24.73 3.78
C ARG A 97 -5.70 25.26 4.06
N MET A 98 -5.74 26.51 4.52
CA MET A 98 -6.97 27.24 4.80
C MET A 98 -6.97 28.54 3.99
N ASP A 99 -8.01 28.74 3.19
CA ASP A 99 -8.19 29.91 2.35
C ASP A 99 -9.43 30.69 2.80
N ASN A 100 -9.26 31.98 3.09
CA ASN A 100 -10.37 32.88 3.39
C ASN A 100 -10.88 33.51 2.08
N VAL A 101 -11.99 33.00 1.55
CA VAL A 101 -12.60 33.52 0.32
C VAL A 101 -13.53 34.73 0.58
N SER A 102 -13.50 35.29 1.78
CA SER A 102 -14.29 36.46 2.15
C SER A 102 -13.51 37.77 2.02
N ARG A 103 -14.26 38.87 1.95
CA ARG A 103 -13.72 40.25 1.98
C ARG A 103 -13.46 40.77 3.40
N LEU A 104 -13.65 39.94 4.42
CA LEU A 104 -13.47 40.30 5.82
C LEU A 104 -12.41 39.38 6.45
N PRO A 105 -11.66 39.86 7.46
CA PRO A 105 -10.77 38.99 8.21
C PRO A 105 -11.56 37.96 9.02
N THR A 106 -11.01 36.76 9.21
CA THR A 106 -11.62 35.74 10.09
C THR A 106 -11.31 36.03 11.57
N GLY A 107 -12.14 35.48 12.46
CA GLY A 107 -11.81 35.39 13.89
C GLY A 107 -10.76 34.31 14.18
N LEU A 108 -10.69 33.89 15.44
CA LEU A 108 -9.87 32.76 15.87
C LEU A 108 -10.39 31.48 15.21
N LEU A 109 -9.51 30.74 14.56
CA LEU A 109 -9.84 29.48 13.91
C LEU A 109 -9.07 28.36 14.59
N MET A 110 -9.74 27.25 14.88
CA MET A 110 -9.10 26.03 15.34
C MET A 110 -9.27 24.95 14.28
N LEU A 111 -8.16 24.55 13.68
CA LEU A 111 -8.09 23.45 12.73
C LEU A 111 -7.75 22.17 13.48
N GLN A 112 -8.56 21.14 13.28
CA GLN A 112 -8.34 19.81 13.83
C GLN A 112 -8.45 18.80 12.71
N ASP A 113 -7.42 17.98 12.52
CA ASP A 113 -7.52 16.84 11.62
C ASP A 113 -7.77 15.55 12.44
N HIS A 114 -8.44 14.60 11.80
CA HIS A 114 -8.65 13.28 12.38
C HIS A 114 -7.68 12.29 11.77
N VAL A 115 -6.90 11.65 12.63
CA VAL A 115 -5.84 10.73 12.25
C VAL A 115 -5.99 9.47 13.11
N PRO A 116 -5.87 8.26 12.54
CA PRO A 116 -5.85 7.02 13.31
C PRO A 116 -4.77 7.04 14.38
N TYR A 117 -5.06 6.46 15.55
CA TYR A 117 -4.17 6.52 16.72
C TYR A 117 -2.76 5.95 16.45
N VAL A 118 -2.66 4.96 15.57
CA VAL A 118 -1.40 4.33 15.15
C VAL A 118 -0.42 5.36 14.53
N LEU A 119 -0.93 6.43 13.93
CA LEU A 119 -0.13 7.50 13.32
C LEU A 119 0.19 8.66 14.29
N GLY A 120 -0.33 8.62 15.51
CA GLY A 120 -0.12 9.62 16.55
C GLY A 120 -1.40 10.33 17.05
N PRO A 121 -1.23 11.37 17.88
CA PRO A 121 -2.35 12.12 18.44
C PRO A 121 -3.08 12.96 17.38
N ARG A 122 -4.34 13.32 17.65
CA ARG A 122 -5.13 14.18 16.77
C ARG A 122 -4.50 15.59 16.70
N PRO A 123 -3.98 16.03 15.54
CA PRO A 123 -3.31 17.30 15.42
C PRO A 123 -4.32 18.45 15.51
N ARG A 124 -3.96 19.47 16.30
CA ARG A 124 -4.78 20.66 16.55
C ARG A 124 -3.92 21.90 16.36
N PHE A 125 -4.39 22.81 15.53
CA PHE A 125 -3.72 24.08 15.24
C PHE A 125 -4.67 25.22 15.51
N VAL A 126 -4.22 26.18 16.31
CA VAL A 126 -4.91 27.46 16.45
C VAL A 126 -4.30 28.39 15.41
N LEU A 127 -5.14 28.87 14.51
CA LEU A 127 -4.78 29.87 13.53
C LEU A 127 -5.33 31.21 14.00
N ASP A 128 -4.44 32.19 14.07
CA ASP A 128 -4.82 33.58 14.26
C ASP A 128 -5.62 34.08 13.05
N ARG A 129 -6.08 35.33 13.16
CA ARG A 129 -6.84 36.04 12.13
C ARG A 129 -6.24 35.81 10.73
N VAL A 130 -7.06 35.27 9.82
CA VAL A 130 -6.73 35.17 8.39
C VAL A 130 -7.25 36.41 7.70
N GLU A 131 -6.39 37.12 6.98
CA GLU A 131 -6.73 38.34 6.25
C GLU A 131 -7.81 38.07 5.18
N ALA A 132 -8.50 39.12 4.73
CA ALA A 132 -9.43 39.01 3.61
C ALA A 132 -8.70 38.51 2.35
N GLY A 133 -9.19 37.43 1.73
CA GLY A 133 -8.47 36.77 0.63
C GLY A 133 -7.18 36.05 1.04
N GLY A 134 -6.85 36.03 2.33
CA GLY A 134 -5.61 35.46 2.85
C GLY A 134 -5.62 33.93 2.88
N ARG A 135 -4.42 33.36 3.00
CA ARG A 135 -4.18 31.91 3.12
C ARG A 135 -3.30 31.62 4.33
N ARG A 136 -3.59 30.52 5.02
CA ARG A 136 -2.72 29.97 6.08
C ARG A 136 -2.46 28.50 5.82
N GLU A 137 -1.22 28.09 6.00
CA GLU A 137 -0.77 26.73 5.79
C GLU A 137 -0.09 26.24 7.07
N VAL A 138 -0.47 25.03 7.50
CA VAL A 138 0.16 24.33 8.62
C VAL A 138 0.47 22.91 8.18
N SER A 139 1.53 22.34 8.73
CA SER A 139 1.93 20.97 8.39
C SER A 139 2.29 20.18 9.63
N TYR A 140 2.00 18.89 9.59
CA TYR A 140 2.45 17.93 10.59
C TYR A 140 2.97 16.67 9.94
N ARG A 141 3.65 15.86 10.74
CA ARG A 141 4.26 14.60 10.31
C ARG A 141 3.45 13.44 10.86
N VAL A 142 3.36 12.38 10.06
CA VAL A 142 2.75 11.11 10.45
C VAL A 142 3.73 9.99 10.14
N ARG A 143 3.77 8.97 10.99
CA ARG A 143 4.61 7.79 10.85
C ARG A 143 3.88 6.60 11.46
N SER A 144 3.95 5.44 10.82
CA SER A 144 3.52 4.15 11.38
C SER A 144 4.65 3.15 11.20
N ASP A 145 4.92 2.34 12.22
CA ASP A 145 5.79 1.17 12.09
C ASP A 145 5.02 -0.07 11.60
N LEU A 146 3.68 -0.03 11.59
CA LEU A 146 2.82 -1.06 11.03
C LEU A 146 2.39 -0.71 9.61
N ARG A 147 2.36 -1.70 8.74
CA ARG A 147 1.82 -1.59 7.39
C ARG A 147 0.29 -1.43 7.42
N GLY A 148 -0.26 -0.79 6.39
CA GLY A 148 -1.71 -0.63 6.29
C GLY A 148 -2.14 0.57 5.44
N ARG A 149 -3.44 0.69 5.26
CA ARG A 149 -4.08 1.87 4.67
C ARG A 149 -4.75 2.69 5.77
N TYR A 150 -4.28 3.91 5.98
CA TYR A 150 -4.76 4.78 7.04
C TYR A 150 -5.51 5.98 6.43
N PRO A 151 -6.84 6.05 6.57
CA PRO A 151 -7.60 7.20 6.15
C PRO A 151 -7.34 8.38 7.09
N LEU A 152 -7.01 9.53 6.53
CA LEU A 152 -6.88 10.82 7.20
C LEU A 152 -8.15 11.63 6.94
N GLY A 153 -8.68 12.26 7.98
CA GLY A 153 -9.89 13.06 7.93
C GLY A 153 -11.05 12.48 8.71
N PRO A 154 -12.17 13.23 8.80
CA PRO A 154 -12.40 14.51 8.13
C PRO A 154 -11.63 15.68 8.78
N LEU A 155 -11.29 16.69 7.98
CA LEU A 155 -10.72 17.94 8.48
C LEU A 155 -11.83 18.77 9.12
N GLN A 156 -11.64 19.19 10.36
CA GLN A 156 -12.61 19.96 11.14
C GLN A 156 -12.08 21.37 11.41
N LEU A 157 -12.89 22.37 11.09
CA LEU A 157 -12.65 23.76 11.40
C LEU A 157 -13.67 24.22 12.44
N ARG A 158 -13.18 24.57 13.62
CA ARG A 158 -13.97 25.18 14.69
C ARG A 158 -13.73 26.69 14.65
N LEU A 159 -14.81 27.44 14.51
CA LEU A 159 -14.81 28.91 14.52
C LEU A 159 -15.39 29.37 15.86
N SER A 160 -14.72 30.32 16.50
CA SER A 160 -15.20 30.92 17.75
C SER A 160 -15.20 32.43 17.63
N ASP A 161 -16.22 33.09 18.19
CA ASP A 161 -16.26 34.55 18.24
C ASP A 161 -15.33 35.09 19.37
N PRO A 162 -14.90 36.36 19.30
CA PRO A 162 -14.01 36.95 20.30
C PRO A 162 -14.56 36.98 21.73
N PHE A 163 -15.90 36.97 21.91
CA PHE A 163 -16.55 36.98 23.21
C PHE A 163 -16.82 35.56 23.74
N GLY A 164 -16.56 34.53 22.93
CA GLY A 164 -16.81 33.12 23.27
C GLY A 164 -18.29 32.81 23.52
N MET A 165 -19.20 33.58 22.90
CA MET A 165 -20.65 33.42 23.02
C MET A 165 -21.19 32.37 22.04
N CYS A 166 -20.48 32.11 20.96
CA CYS A 166 -20.90 31.26 19.87
C CYS A 166 -19.70 30.51 19.25
N GLU A 167 -19.93 29.25 18.95
CA GLU A 167 -18.97 28.34 18.36
C GLU A 167 -19.64 27.52 17.27
N LEU A 168 -19.05 27.52 16.07
CA LEU A 168 -19.54 26.74 14.94
C LEU A 168 -18.44 25.83 14.40
N THR A 169 -18.78 24.56 14.20
CA THR A 169 -17.85 23.56 13.64
C THR A 169 -18.24 23.19 12.21
N ARG A 170 -17.34 23.44 11.26
CA ARG A 170 -17.46 23.01 9.86
C ARG A 170 -16.55 21.82 9.61
N SER A 171 -17.10 20.72 9.11
CA SER A 171 -16.34 19.57 8.63
C SER A 171 -16.15 19.67 7.11
N PHE A 172 -14.97 19.31 6.64
CA PHE A 172 -14.68 19.05 5.23
C PHE A 172 -14.67 17.54 5.04
N SER A 173 -15.51 17.03 4.15
CA SER A 173 -15.73 15.59 3.91
C SER A 173 -14.62 14.92 3.09
N ALA A 174 -13.56 15.64 2.72
CA ALA A 174 -12.44 15.07 1.98
C ALA A 174 -11.62 14.15 2.89
N PHE A 175 -11.35 12.94 2.41
CA PHE A 175 -10.46 11.96 3.02
C PHE A 175 -9.27 11.72 2.10
N ASP A 176 -8.07 11.69 2.68
CA ASP A 176 -6.86 11.24 1.99
C ASP A 176 -6.43 9.93 2.62
N THR A 177 -5.75 9.05 1.88
CA THR A 177 -5.29 7.78 2.41
C THR A 177 -3.77 7.73 2.38
N LEU A 178 -3.16 7.47 3.54
CA LEU A 178 -1.75 7.12 3.65
C LEU A 178 -1.62 5.61 3.53
N THR A 179 -0.92 5.14 2.51
CA THR A 179 -0.59 3.71 2.35
C THR A 179 0.82 3.47 2.88
N VAL A 180 0.91 2.73 3.98
CA VAL A 180 2.17 2.29 4.56
C VAL A 180 2.48 0.91 4.00
N ILE A 181 3.45 0.86 3.10
CA ILE A 181 3.93 -0.37 2.45
C ILE A 181 5.00 -1.05 3.31
N PRO A 182 5.23 -2.36 3.16
CA PRO A 182 6.31 -3.04 3.87
C PRO A 182 7.68 -2.41 3.59
N ARG A 183 8.60 -2.55 4.55
CA ARG A 183 10.01 -2.18 4.35
C ARG A 183 10.61 -3.08 3.26
N THR A 184 11.48 -2.49 2.45
CA THR A 184 12.23 -3.22 1.42
C THR A 184 13.71 -3.05 1.69
N GLU A 185 14.45 -4.15 1.54
CA GLU A 185 15.90 -4.21 1.64
C GLU A 185 16.50 -4.42 0.24
N SER A 186 17.58 -3.72 -0.08
CA SER A 186 18.29 -3.91 -1.33
C SER A 186 19.05 -5.23 -1.29
N LEU A 187 18.68 -6.17 -2.15
CA LEU A 187 19.31 -7.50 -2.20
C LEU A 187 20.52 -7.51 -3.15
N PRO A 188 21.60 -8.23 -2.81
CA PRO A 188 22.78 -8.30 -3.66
C PRO A 188 22.48 -9.05 -4.97
N PRO A 189 23.15 -8.71 -6.08
CA PRO A 189 22.94 -9.33 -7.38
C PRO A 189 23.54 -10.74 -7.42
N VAL A 190 22.84 -11.69 -6.81
CA VAL A 190 23.25 -13.08 -6.68
C VAL A 190 22.45 -13.92 -7.65
N ARG A 191 23.10 -14.82 -8.40
CA ARG A 191 22.38 -15.72 -9.30
C ARG A 191 21.67 -16.79 -8.50
N LEU A 192 20.39 -16.59 -8.22
CA LEU A 192 19.56 -17.65 -7.69
C LEU A 192 19.40 -18.73 -8.77
N ALA A 193 19.31 -19.98 -8.34
CA ALA A 193 19.13 -21.10 -9.25
C ALA A 193 17.94 -20.85 -10.17
N GLY A 194 18.03 -21.28 -11.44
CA GLY A 194 17.08 -20.90 -12.49
C GLY A 194 17.65 -19.84 -13.44
N GLU A 195 18.44 -18.87 -12.96
CA GLU A 195 19.09 -17.89 -13.84
C GLU A 195 20.16 -18.49 -14.76
N ALA A 196 20.83 -19.55 -14.30
CA ALA A 196 21.91 -20.23 -15.03
C ALA A 196 21.45 -20.89 -16.34
N SER A 197 20.15 -21.20 -16.48
CA SER A 197 19.57 -21.74 -17.73
C SER A 197 19.35 -20.67 -18.81
N GLY A 198 19.91 -19.47 -18.65
CA GLY A 198 19.65 -18.31 -19.52
C GLY A 198 18.35 -17.58 -19.20
N TYR A 199 17.77 -17.87 -18.03
CA TYR A 199 16.45 -17.43 -17.54
C TYR A 199 16.56 -16.24 -16.58
N GLY A 200 17.44 -15.28 -16.84
CA GLY A 200 17.53 -14.05 -16.03
C GLY A 200 18.06 -12.84 -16.78
N ASP A 201 18.38 -13.03 -18.06
CA ASP A 201 19.04 -12.03 -18.88
C ASP A 201 18.22 -11.74 -20.14
N GLY A 202 16.89 -11.66 -19.99
CA GLY A 202 15.99 -11.32 -21.09
C GLY A 202 16.32 -9.95 -21.71
N ARG A 203 16.98 -9.05 -20.94
CA ARG A 203 17.35 -7.71 -21.38
C ARG A 203 18.68 -7.68 -22.15
N GLN A 204 19.73 -8.41 -21.75
CA GLN A 204 20.94 -8.48 -22.60
C GLN A 204 20.76 -9.48 -23.74
N ARG A 205 19.98 -10.58 -23.58
CA ARG A 205 19.63 -11.46 -24.71
C ARG A 205 18.83 -10.72 -25.79
N SER A 206 17.83 -9.92 -25.44
CA SER A 206 17.06 -9.17 -26.45
C SER A 206 17.90 -8.14 -27.22
N LEU A 207 18.93 -7.57 -26.59
CA LEU A 207 19.90 -6.68 -27.24
C LEU A 207 20.97 -7.45 -28.04
N ALA A 208 21.39 -8.63 -27.60
CA ALA A 208 22.32 -9.50 -28.33
C ALA A 208 21.68 -10.17 -29.55
N LEU A 209 20.40 -10.56 -29.46
CA LEU A 209 19.59 -11.10 -30.57
C LEU A 209 19.11 -10.01 -31.54
N ALA A 210 19.37 -8.74 -31.28
CA ALA A 210 19.12 -7.67 -32.24
C ALA A 210 20.10 -7.71 -33.42
N GLY A 211 21.17 -8.52 -33.34
CA GLY A 211 22.21 -8.62 -34.37
C GLY A 211 22.56 -10.03 -34.86
N ASP A 212 21.97 -11.11 -34.33
CA ASP A 212 22.36 -12.47 -34.73
C ASP A 212 21.20 -13.33 -35.28
N ASP A 213 21.53 -14.03 -36.36
CA ASP A 213 20.70 -14.68 -37.39
C ASP A 213 19.97 -15.96 -36.88
N ASP A 214 19.76 -16.13 -35.58
CA ASP A 214 19.29 -17.38 -34.98
C ASP A 214 17.75 -17.51 -34.97
N VAL A 215 17.15 -17.19 -36.11
CA VAL A 215 15.73 -17.40 -36.38
C VAL A 215 15.59 -18.82 -36.94
N ILE A 216 14.93 -19.72 -36.22
CA ILE A 216 14.54 -21.03 -36.78
C ILE A 216 13.57 -20.77 -37.95
N PRO A 217 13.98 -20.94 -39.23
CA PRO A 217 13.12 -20.66 -40.36
C PRO A 217 12.07 -21.76 -40.43
N ARG A 218 10.80 -21.37 -40.63
CA ARG A 218 9.72 -22.33 -40.92
C ARG A 218 9.18 -22.12 -42.32
N THR A 219 8.66 -23.19 -42.92
CA THR A 219 7.96 -23.08 -44.20
C THR A 219 6.78 -22.13 -44.08
N TYR A 220 6.66 -21.24 -45.07
CA TYR A 220 5.54 -20.35 -45.26
C TYR A 220 4.23 -21.13 -45.33
N ARG A 221 3.22 -20.68 -44.58
CA ARG A 221 1.85 -21.18 -44.70
C ARG A 221 0.98 -20.08 -45.27
N HIS A 222 -0.01 -20.49 -46.05
CA HIS A 222 -0.96 -19.56 -46.65
C HIS A 222 -1.68 -18.76 -45.54
N GLY A 223 -1.51 -17.44 -45.52
CA GLY A 223 -1.98 -16.56 -44.44
C GLY A 223 -0.86 -15.88 -43.64
N ASP A 224 0.39 -16.29 -43.81
CA ASP A 224 1.54 -15.59 -43.24
C ASP A 224 1.82 -14.27 -44.00
N ASP A 225 2.21 -13.22 -43.28
CA ASP A 225 2.55 -11.92 -43.89
C ASP A 225 3.85 -12.04 -44.70
N LEU A 226 3.79 -11.69 -46.00
CA LEU A 226 4.94 -11.69 -46.91
C LEU A 226 6.08 -10.76 -46.46
N ARG A 227 5.80 -9.77 -45.60
CA ARG A 227 6.82 -8.88 -45.02
C ARG A 227 7.73 -9.60 -44.02
N ARG A 228 7.31 -10.77 -43.52
CA ARG A 228 8.06 -11.60 -42.57
C ARG A 228 8.90 -12.70 -43.24
N VAL A 229 8.98 -12.69 -44.58
CA VAL A 229 9.78 -13.66 -45.35
C VAL A 229 11.26 -13.41 -45.14
N HIS A 230 11.98 -14.47 -44.78
CA HIS A 230 13.42 -14.44 -44.65
C HIS A 230 14.07 -14.79 -45.98
N TRP A 231 14.42 -13.77 -46.78
CA TRP A 231 14.91 -13.95 -48.15
C TRP A 231 16.21 -14.76 -48.25
N ARG A 232 17.11 -14.62 -47.27
CA ARG A 232 18.37 -15.39 -47.22
C ARG A 232 18.14 -16.89 -47.01
N SER A 233 17.20 -17.27 -46.15
CA SER A 233 16.83 -18.69 -45.97
C SER A 233 16.02 -19.20 -47.15
N THR A 234 15.11 -18.37 -47.69
CA THR A 234 14.33 -18.69 -48.90
C THR A 234 15.25 -18.99 -50.09
N ALA A 235 16.32 -18.22 -50.28
CA ALA A 235 17.30 -18.44 -51.34
C ALA A 235 18.10 -19.74 -51.19
N ARG A 236 18.32 -20.22 -49.96
CA ARG A 236 19.07 -21.47 -49.69
C ARG A 236 18.20 -22.72 -49.82
N TYR A 237 16.94 -22.66 -49.42
CA TYR A 237 16.04 -23.82 -49.38
C TYR A 237 15.10 -23.91 -50.59
N GLY A 238 15.00 -22.86 -51.42
CA GLY A 238 14.17 -22.86 -52.64
C GLY A 238 12.66 -22.71 -52.38
N GLU A 239 12.25 -22.58 -51.12
CA GLU A 239 10.86 -22.39 -50.71
C GLU A 239 10.74 -21.16 -49.80
N LEU A 240 9.58 -20.48 -49.81
CA LEU A 240 9.34 -19.31 -48.95
C LEU A 240 9.47 -19.70 -47.48
N MET A 241 10.47 -19.12 -46.81
CA MET A 241 10.72 -19.30 -45.38
C MET A 241 10.27 -18.06 -44.62
N VAL A 242 9.50 -18.24 -43.54
CA VAL A 242 9.02 -17.15 -42.69
C VAL A 242 9.81 -17.14 -41.39
N ARG A 243 10.17 -15.93 -40.92
CA ARG A 243 10.77 -15.73 -39.60
C ARG A 243 9.78 -16.16 -38.52
N ARG A 244 10.09 -17.23 -37.78
CA ARG A 244 9.40 -17.55 -36.53
C ARG A 244 9.91 -16.57 -35.48
N GLU A 245 9.09 -15.60 -35.10
CA GLU A 245 9.34 -14.81 -33.88
C GLU A 245 9.18 -15.75 -32.68
N GLU A 246 10.28 -16.25 -32.16
CA GLU A 246 10.29 -16.73 -30.79
C GLU A 246 10.31 -15.49 -29.90
N GLN A 247 9.16 -15.14 -29.30
CA GLN A 247 9.16 -14.13 -28.26
C GLN A 247 10.10 -14.64 -27.15
N PRO A 248 11.14 -13.87 -26.75
CA PRO A 248 11.97 -14.27 -25.65
C PRO A 248 11.08 -14.41 -24.42
N GLN A 249 10.89 -15.65 -23.98
CA GLN A 249 10.04 -15.96 -22.84
C GLN A 249 10.70 -15.32 -21.61
N ARG A 250 10.08 -14.25 -21.10
CA ARG A 250 10.55 -13.60 -19.87
C ARG A 250 10.55 -14.63 -18.76
N SER A 251 11.62 -14.62 -17.99
CA SER A 251 11.80 -15.55 -16.90
C SER A 251 10.81 -15.23 -15.80
N ARG A 252 10.10 -16.25 -15.34
CA ARG A 252 8.99 -16.12 -14.39
C ARG A 252 9.52 -16.35 -12.97
N CYS A 253 9.14 -15.49 -12.05
CA CYS A 253 9.41 -15.66 -10.63
C CYS A 253 8.10 -15.59 -9.85
N THR A 254 7.83 -16.60 -9.04
CA THR A 254 6.70 -16.60 -8.10
C THR A 254 7.24 -16.41 -6.70
N VAL A 255 6.80 -15.35 -6.03
CA VAL A 255 7.06 -15.12 -4.61
C VAL A 255 5.87 -15.68 -3.84
N LEU A 256 6.06 -16.78 -3.12
CA LEU A 256 5.07 -17.40 -2.26
C LEU A 256 5.22 -16.85 -0.83
N LEU A 257 4.18 -16.21 -0.33
CA LEU A 257 4.10 -15.75 1.05
C LEU A 257 3.11 -16.64 1.82
N ASP A 258 3.60 -17.31 2.85
CA ASP A 258 2.75 -17.97 3.83
C ASP A 258 2.05 -16.92 4.70
N THR A 259 0.73 -16.89 4.71
CA THR A 259 -0.05 -15.98 5.56
C THR A 259 -0.81 -16.71 6.66
N ARG A 260 -0.65 -18.02 6.81
CA ARG A 260 -1.43 -18.82 7.77
C ARG A 260 -1.24 -18.32 9.20
N ARG A 261 -2.34 -18.03 9.91
CA ARG A 261 -2.27 -17.59 11.31
C ARG A 261 -1.52 -18.57 12.20
N GLY A 262 -1.72 -19.88 12.00
CA GLY A 262 -1.08 -20.92 12.79
C GLY A 262 0.42 -21.11 12.54
N ALA A 263 0.97 -20.50 11.47
CA ALA A 263 2.39 -20.60 11.14
C ALA A 263 3.24 -19.53 11.83
N TYR A 264 2.63 -18.54 12.46
CA TYR A 264 3.32 -17.41 13.07
C TYR A 264 2.88 -17.21 14.51
N GLN A 265 3.85 -17.01 15.39
CA GLN A 265 3.66 -16.63 16.79
C GLN A 265 4.12 -15.19 17.01
N GLY A 266 3.44 -14.50 17.92
CA GLY A 266 3.70 -13.10 18.24
C GLY A 266 2.99 -12.12 17.30
N ALA A 267 3.01 -10.85 17.67
CA ALA A 267 2.43 -9.75 16.90
C ALA A 267 3.29 -8.49 17.06
N GLY A 268 3.13 -7.55 16.13
CA GLY A 268 3.86 -6.27 16.14
C GLY A 268 4.87 -6.14 15.00
N PRO A 269 5.55 -4.98 14.91
CA PRO A 269 6.35 -4.57 13.76
C PRO A 269 7.59 -5.44 13.52
N ASP A 270 8.11 -6.09 14.57
CA ASP A 270 9.31 -6.93 14.51
C ASP A 270 8.96 -8.43 14.54
N SER A 271 7.70 -8.80 14.26
CA SER A 271 7.26 -10.20 14.24
C SER A 271 7.79 -10.95 13.02
N ALA A 272 7.85 -12.29 13.13
CA ALA A 272 8.23 -13.18 12.03
C ALA A 272 7.38 -12.93 10.77
N PHE A 273 6.08 -12.66 10.95
CA PHE A 273 5.19 -12.38 9.83
C PHE A 273 5.55 -11.06 9.12
N GLU A 274 5.82 -9.98 9.86
CA GLU A 274 6.28 -8.72 9.26
C GLU A 274 7.60 -8.89 8.51
N TRP A 275 8.52 -9.70 9.03
CA TRP A 275 9.78 -10.03 8.34
C TRP A 275 9.51 -10.79 7.04
N ALA A 276 8.63 -11.80 7.04
CA ALA A 276 8.26 -12.54 5.85
C ALA A 276 7.61 -11.65 4.78
N VAL A 277 6.73 -10.73 5.19
CA VAL A 277 6.12 -9.74 4.29
C VAL A 277 7.16 -8.76 3.72
N SER A 278 8.07 -8.27 4.56
CA SER A 278 9.18 -7.40 4.14
C SER A 278 10.13 -8.12 3.19
N GLY A 279 10.40 -9.40 3.45
CA GLY A 279 11.25 -10.22 2.60
C GLY A 279 10.60 -10.53 1.26
N ALA A 280 9.31 -10.84 1.24
CA ALA A 280 8.54 -11.02 0.02
C ALA A 280 8.55 -9.73 -0.83
N ALA A 281 8.33 -8.56 -0.21
CA ALA A 281 8.42 -7.27 -0.89
C ALA A 281 9.81 -7.02 -1.50
N SER A 282 10.87 -7.29 -0.74
CA SER A 282 12.26 -7.09 -1.16
C SER A 282 12.63 -8.01 -2.33
N ALA A 283 12.29 -9.30 -2.23
CA ALA A 283 12.49 -10.28 -3.30
C ALA A 283 11.74 -9.88 -4.57
N LEU A 284 10.49 -9.43 -4.43
CA LEU A 284 9.65 -9.04 -5.55
C LEU A 284 10.22 -7.83 -6.32
N VAL A 285 10.59 -6.77 -5.59
CA VAL A 285 11.24 -5.58 -6.18
C VAL A 285 12.56 -5.96 -6.85
N HIS A 286 13.40 -6.73 -6.16
CA HIS A 286 14.69 -7.16 -6.70
C HIS A 286 14.54 -7.99 -7.99
N MET A 287 13.58 -8.91 -8.05
CA MET A 287 13.34 -9.74 -9.24
C MET A 287 12.77 -8.92 -10.41
N LEU A 288 11.89 -7.95 -10.12
CA LEU A 288 11.37 -7.02 -11.14
C LEU A 288 12.49 -6.15 -11.73
N GLU A 289 13.39 -5.62 -10.90
CA GLU A 289 14.56 -4.84 -11.34
C GLU A 289 15.49 -5.65 -12.25
N ARG A 290 15.57 -6.96 -12.03
CA ARG A 290 16.34 -7.90 -12.86
C ARG A 290 15.59 -8.38 -14.12
N GLY A 291 14.37 -7.89 -14.34
CA GLY A 291 13.60 -8.16 -15.55
C GLY A 291 12.81 -9.47 -15.55
N PHE A 292 12.62 -10.09 -14.37
CA PHE A 292 11.70 -11.19 -14.23
C PHE A 292 10.25 -10.72 -14.35
N ALA A 293 9.40 -11.57 -14.92
CA ALA A 293 7.96 -11.45 -14.76
C ALA A 293 7.62 -12.02 -13.37
N VAL A 294 7.23 -11.15 -12.43
CA VAL A 294 7.01 -11.54 -11.03
C VAL A 294 5.52 -11.59 -10.71
N ARG A 295 5.14 -12.55 -9.87
CA ARG A 295 3.84 -12.58 -9.19
C ARG A 295 4.01 -12.90 -7.71
N LEU A 296 3.14 -12.32 -6.89
CA LEU A 296 2.92 -12.67 -5.50
C LEU A 296 1.83 -13.74 -5.41
N LEU A 297 2.07 -14.82 -4.68
CA LEU A 297 1.12 -15.88 -4.38
C LEU A 297 1.02 -16.03 -2.86
N THR A 298 -0.19 -16.20 -2.34
CA THR A 298 -0.40 -16.54 -0.92
C THR A 298 -0.85 -17.99 -0.74
N ASP A 299 -0.74 -18.54 0.48
CA ASP A 299 -1.24 -19.88 0.85
C ASP A 299 -2.71 -20.11 0.48
N THR A 300 -3.52 -19.05 0.50
CA THR A 300 -4.95 -19.08 0.14
C THR A 300 -5.22 -19.24 -1.36
N GLY A 301 -4.18 -19.20 -2.20
CA GLY A 301 -4.28 -19.25 -3.67
C GLY A 301 -4.52 -17.89 -4.33
N SER A 302 -4.51 -16.79 -3.57
CA SER A 302 -4.58 -15.44 -4.14
C SER A 302 -3.29 -15.11 -4.88
N SER A 303 -3.41 -14.64 -6.11
CA SER A 303 -2.25 -14.24 -6.93
C SER A 303 -2.36 -12.80 -7.43
N VAL A 304 -1.25 -12.08 -7.41
CA VAL A 304 -1.15 -10.68 -7.86
C VAL A 304 0.12 -10.50 -8.71
N PRO A 305 0.03 -9.94 -9.93
CA PRO A 305 -1.18 -9.45 -10.60
C PRO A 305 -2.14 -10.60 -11.00
N GLY A 306 -3.44 -10.41 -10.75
CA GLY A 306 -4.48 -11.42 -10.99
C GLY A 306 -4.79 -11.70 -12.47
N GLU A 307 -5.76 -12.59 -12.74
CA GLU A 307 -5.96 -13.34 -13.99
C GLU A 307 -5.89 -12.54 -15.32
N GLY A 308 -4.75 -12.69 -16.00
CA GLY A 308 -4.61 -12.85 -17.46
C GLY A 308 -3.90 -14.19 -17.71
N ALA A 309 -3.71 -14.62 -18.98
CA ALA A 309 -3.40 -16.01 -19.39
C ALA A 309 -2.25 -16.77 -18.67
N ASP A 310 -1.44 -16.11 -17.85
CA ASP A 310 -0.43 -16.75 -17.00
C ASP A 310 -0.27 -16.13 -15.59
N GLY A 311 -0.96 -15.02 -15.25
CA GLY A 311 -0.85 -14.37 -13.93
C GLY A 311 0.52 -13.71 -13.63
N PHE A 312 1.23 -13.22 -14.64
CA PHE A 312 2.51 -12.52 -14.50
C PHE A 312 2.49 -11.16 -15.22
N ALA A 313 3.24 -10.16 -14.73
CA ALA A 313 3.35 -8.85 -15.37
C ALA A 313 4.08 -8.94 -16.74
N GLY A 314 3.43 -8.54 -17.82
CA GLY A 314 3.82 -8.84 -19.21
C GLY A 314 4.59 -7.75 -19.98
N SER A 315 4.72 -6.51 -19.48
CA SER A 315 5.48 -5.43 -20.14
C SER A 315 6.20 -4.51 -19.15
N THR A 316 7.13 -3.66 -19.61
CA THR A 316 7.93 -2.77 -18.72
C THR A 316 7.09 -1.70 -18.05
N GLN A 317 6.05 -1.21 -18.74
CA GLN A 317 5.06 -0.27 -18.18
C GLN A 317 4.16 -1.01 -17.18
N GLU A 318 3.74 -2.24 -17.51
CA GLU A 318 3.02 -3.11 -16.56
C GLU A 318 3.87 -3.47 -15.33
N SER A 319 5.21 -3.50 -15.42
CA SER A 319 6.06 -3.86 -14.28
C SER A 319 5.97 -2.86 -13.13
N ALA A 320 5.95 -1.55 -13.42
CA ALA A 320 5.85 -0.52 -12.38
C ALA A 320 4.45 -0.51 -11.72
N ASP A 321 3.40 -0.62 -12.53
CA ASP A 321 2.02 -0.69 -12.04
C ASP A 321 1.79 -1.98 -11.24
N SER A 322 2.32 -3.11 -11.72
CA SER A 322 2.25 -4.40 -11.01
C SER A 322 3.05 -4.37 -9.71
N ALA A 323 4.24 -3.74 -9.69
CA ALA A 323 4.98 -3.51 -8.45
C ALA A 323 4.14 -2.71 -7.46
N GLY A 324 3.50 -1.63 -7.92
CA GLY A 324 2.61 -0.82 -7.10
C GLY A 324 1.42 -1.60 -6.54
N LEU A 325 0.81 -2.47 -7.34
CA LEU A 325 -0.28 -3.35 -6.93
C LEU A 325 0.19 -4.37 -5.89
N MET A 326 1.30 -5.06 -6.13
CA MET A 326 1.84 -6.05 -5.21
C MET A 326 2.25 -5.43 -3.87
N MET A 327 2.85 -4.24 -3.88
CA MET A 327 3.19 -3.50 -2.65
C MET A 327 1.93 -3.04 -1.90
N ASP A 328 0.87 -2.64 -2.62
CA ASP A 328 -0.42 -2.29 -2.01
C ASP A 328 -1.12 -3.52 -1.43
N THR A 329 -1.04 -4.68 -2.09
CA THR A 329 -1.53 -5.95 -1.55
C THR A 329 -0.77 -6.33 -0.30
N LEU A 330 0.57 -6.26 -0.31
CA LEU A 330 1.39 -6.53 0.86
C LEU A 330 1.16 -5.50 1.98
N ALA A 331 0.78 -4.26 1.67
CA ALA A 331 0.45 -3.26 2.68
C ALA A 331 -0.78 -3.65 3.52
N VAL A 332 -1.73 -4.42 2.95
CA VAL A 332 -2.99 -4.79 3.61
C VAL A 332 -3.14 -6.29 3.87
N VAL A 333 -2.16 -7.11 3.44
CA VAL A 333 -2.16 -8.55 3.72
C VAL A 333 -2.17 -8.75 5.24
N ASP A 334 -2.97 -9.69 5.71
CA ASP A 334 -3.08 -10.08 7.11
C ASP A 334 -3.12 -11.62 7.18
N HIS A 335 -3.11 -12.18 8.38
CA HIS A 335 -3.12 -13.61 8.56
C HIS A 335 -4.38 -14.25 7.95
N SER A 336 -4.19 -15.30 7.16
CA SER A 336 -5.26 -16.16 6.68
C SER A 336 -5.76 -17.07 7.80
N ASP A 337 -7.07 -17.36 7.75
CA ASP A 337 -7.68 -18.43 8.53
C ASP A 337 -7.49 -19.82 7.85
N GLY A 338 -6.62 -19.90 6.83
CA GLY A 338 -6.36 -21.11 6.06
C GLY A 338 -5.53 -22.13 6.84
N GLY A 339 -5.88 -23.41 6.71
CA GLY A 339 -5.21 -24.51 7.42
C GLY A 339 -3.98 -25.11 6.73
N GLY A 340 -3.66 -24.73 5.50
CA GLY A 340 -2.58 -25.37 4.75
C GLY A 340 -2.28 -24.74 3.39
N LEU A 341 -1.32 -25.33 2.67
CA LEU A 341 -0.73 -24.79 1.43
C LEU A 341 -1.37 -25.35 0.14
N SER A 342 -2.43 -26.15 0.24
CA SER A 342 -3.00 -26.89 -0.89
C SER A 342 -3.51 -25.98 -2.02
N ARG A 343 -4.12 -24.83 -1.69
CA ARG A 343 -4.62 -23.89 -2.71
C ARG A 343 -3.49 -23.22 -3.48
N ALA A 344 -2.43 -22.81 -2.78
CA ALA A 344 -1.22 -22.33 -3.44
C ALA A 344 -0.60 -23.41 -4.35
N TYR A 345 -0.57 -24.66 -3.88
CA TYR A 345 -0.10 -25.79 -4.69
C TYR A 345 -0.94 -26.01 -5.97
N ASP A 346 -2.27 -25.90 -5.88
CA ASP A 346 -3.17 -26.04 -7.02
C ASP A 346 -2.95 -24.95 -8.07
N VAL A 347 -2.69 -23.71 -7.65
CA VAL A 347 -2.33 -22.60 -8.55
C VAL A 347 -0.99 -22.88 -9.25
N LEU A 348 0.01 -23.35 -8.50
CA LEU A 348 1.32 -23.74 -9.07
C LEU A 348 1.21 -24.97 -10.00
N ARG A 349 0.19 -25.82 -9.83
CA ARG A 349 -0.06 -26.98 -10.68
C ARG A 349 -0.46 -26.58 -12.10
N GLY A 350 -1.11 -25.44 -12.28
CA GLY A 350 -1.57 -24.95 -13.58
C GLY A 350 -0.48 -24.33 -14.46
N GLY A 351 0.67 -23.95 -13.89
CA GLY A 351 1.70 -23.15 -14.56
C GLY A 351 3.04 -23.85 -14.82
N ASN A 352 3.85 -23.24 -15.69
CA ASN A 352 5.29 -23.52 -15.83
C ASN A 352 6.07 -22.47 -15.03
N GLU A 353 6.41 -22.82 -13.79
CA GLU A 353 7.07 -21.92 -12.83
C GLU A 353 8.58 -21.89 -13.09
N GLY A 354 9.15 -20.70 -13.30
CA GLY A 354 10.61 -20.56 -13.44
C GLY A 354 11.31 -20.69 -12.09
N LEU A 355 11.33 -19.59 -11.35
CA LEU A 355 11.88 -19.48 -10.00
C LEU A 355 10.76 -19.38 -8.97
N LEU A 356 10.83 -20.16 -7.90
CA LEU A 356 9.94 -20.08 -6.75
C LEU A 356 10.71 -19.57 -5.53
N VAL A 357 10.35 -18.41 -5.00
CA VAL A 357 10.91 -17.87 -3.75
C VAL A 357 9.81 -17.93 -2.70
N ALA A 358 9.99 -18.73 -1.66
CA ALA A 358 8.98 -18.95 -0.64
C ALA A 358 9.42 -18.42 0.73
N PHE A 359 8.51 -17.74 1.42
CA PHE A 359 8.65 -17.32 2.81
C PHE A 359 7.65 -18.10 3.65
N PHE A 360 8.14 -19.11 4.39
CA PHE A 360 7.31 -20.00 5.19
C PHE A 360 7.42 -19.65 6.68
N GLY A 361 6.30 -19.69 7.39
CA GLY A 361 6.31 -19.77 8.85
C GLY A 361 6.56 -21.21 9.31
N ASP A 362 6.03 -21.56 10.48
CA ASP A 362 6.07 -22.92 10.99
C ASP A 362 5.34 -23.89 10.05
N LEU A 363 6.03 -24.97 9.69
CA LEU A 363 5.53 -26.04 8.83
C LEU A 363 5.33 -27.31 9.65
N ASP A 364 4.14 -27.91 9.56
CA ASP A 364 3.95 -29.30 9.95
C ASP A 364 4.41 -30.27 8.83
N GLU A 365 4.30 -31.57 9.09
CA GLU A 365 4.75 -32.62 8.18
C GLU A 365 3.95 -32.64 6.85
N GLU A 366 2.64 -32.37 6.91
CA GLU A 366 1.77 -32.32 5.72
C GLU A 366 2.17 -31.13 4.83
N GLN A 367 2.40 -29.96 5.44
CA GLN A 367 2.80 -28.73 4.76
C GLN A 367 4.20 -28.84 4.19
N ALA A 368 5.15 -29.45 4.92
CA ALA A 368 6.49 -29.74 4.40
C ALA A 368 6.43 -30.67 3.18
N THR A 369 5.56 -31.69 3.21
CA THR A 369 5.34 -32.60 2.07
C THR A 369 4.70 -31.87 0.87
N LEU A 370 3.78 -30.94 1.10
CA LEU A 370 3.22 -30.09 0.04
C LEU A 370 4.27 -29.16 -0.56
N ALA A 371 5.09 -28.50 0.28
CA ALA A 371 6.19 -27.66 -0.17
C ALA A 371 7.22 -28.45 -0.99
N ALA A 372 7.58 -29.67 -0.57
CA ALA A 372 8.41 -30.58 -1.36
C ALA A 372 7.83 -30.84 -2.75
N ARG A 373 6.51 -31.06 -2.86
CA ARG A 373 5.83 -31.25 -4.15
C ARG A 373 5.84 -29.99 -5.03
N MET A 374 5.79 -28.79 -4.46
CA MET A 374 5.90 -27.54 -5.21
C MET A 374 7.27 -27.41 -5.92
N ARG A 375 8.34 -27.93 -5.33
CA ARG A 375 9.69 -27.87 -5.91
C ARG A 375 9.83 -28.63 -7.22
N HIS A 376 9.19 -29.79 -7.36
CA HIS A 376 9.29 -30.62 -8.57
C HIS A 376 8.69 -29.95 -9.82
N ARG A 377 7.86 -28.90 -9.65
CA ARG A 377 7.23 -28.17 -10.74
C ARG A 377 7.92 -26.85 -11.10
N SER A 378 8.87 -26.42 -10.27
CA SER A 378 9.66 -25.21 -10.50
C SER A 378 11.05 -25.58 -11.02
N GLY A 379 11.61 -24.76 -11.91
CA GLY A 379 12.99 -24.94 -12.36
C GLY A 379 13.98 -24.83 -11.18
N ALA A 380 13.70 -23.90 -10.28
CA ALA A 380 14.43 -23.73 -9.04
C ALA A 380 13.53 -23.18 -7.94
N ALA A 381 13.84 -23.53 -6.69
CA ALA A 381 13.14 -22.97 -5.55
C ALA A 381 14.06 -22.66 -4.37
N VAL A 382 13.81 -21.51 -3.74
CA VAL A 382 14.49 -21.00 -2.56
C VAL A 382 13.43 -20.82 -1.47
N ALA A 383 13.68 -21.36 -0.28
CA ALA A 383 12.78 -21.24 0.87
C ALA A 383 13.50 -20.55 2.03
N PHE A 384 12.90 -19.48 2.53
CA PHE A 384 13.23 -18.88 3.82
C PHE A 384 12.20 -19.38 4.83
N VAL A 385 12.66 -20.20 5.78
CA VAL A 385 11.82 -20.84 6.80
C VAL A 385 12.04 -20.14 8.12
N LEU A 386 11.00 -19.49 8.62
CA LEU A 386 10.99 -18.82 9.90
C LEU A 386 10.53 -19.79 10.99
N ASP A 387 11.32 -19.97 12.05
CA ASP A 387 10.88 -20.66 13.28
C ASP A 387 10.25 -19.66 14.22
N SER A 388 8.92 -19.57 14.22
CA SER A 388 8.22 -18.51 14.96
C SER A 388 8.42 -18.59 16.48
N GLY A 389 8.78 -19.77 17.02
CA GLY A 389 9.07 -19.95 18.44
C GLY A 389 10.31 -19.19 18.90
N THR A 390 11.34 -19.11 18.05
CA THR A 390 12.58 -18.35 18.34
C THR A 390 12.37 -16.83 18.35
N TRP A 391 11.28 -16.35 17.72
CA TRP A 391 10.94 -14.93 17.63
C TRP A 391 10.16 -14.43 18.85
N VAL A 392 9.51 -15.33 19.60
CA VAL A 392 8.76 -14.99 20.81
C VAL A 392 9.57 -15.29 22.07
N THR A 393 10.33 -16.38 22.08
CA THR A 393 11.12 -16.80 23.24
C THR A 393 12.58 -16.97 22.84
N SER A 394 13.48 -16.18 23.44
CA SER A 394 14.93 -16.35 23.29
C SER A 394 15.37 -17.67 23.92
N GLY A 395 15.19 -18.79 23.22
CA GLY A 395 15.53 -20.13 23.72
C GLY A 395 14.67 -21.29 23.21
N ALA A 396 13.93 -21.15 22.11
CA ALA A 396 13.22 -22.29 21.52
C ALA A 396 14.19 -23.40 21.08
N VAL A 397 13.74 -24.66 21.18
CA VAL A 397 14.53 -25.87 20.94
C VAL A 397 14.95 -25.95 19.47
N ALA A 398 16.22 -25.65 19.19
CA ALA A 398 16.81 -25.55 17.85
C ALA A 398 16.69 -26.81 16.95
N GLY A 399 16.19 -27.95 17.45
CA GLY A 399 16.16 -29.22 16.71
C GLY A 399 14.98 -29.40 15.74
N ALA A 400 13.84 -28.72 15.94
CA ALA A 400 12.65 -28.97 15.11
C ALA A 400 12.75 -28.32 13.71
N ILE A 401 13.44 -27.19 13.60
CA ILE A 401 13.66 -26.50 12.32
C ILE A 401 14.66 -27.27 11.44
N ASP A 402 15.67 -27.89 12.02
CA ASP A 402 16.72 -28.62 11.28
C ASP A 402 16.14 -29.79 10.49
N GLU A 403 15.22 -30.57 11.08
CA GLU A 403 14.56 -31.68 10.39
C GLU A 403 13.69 -31.20 9.23
N ARG A 404 12.93 -30.11 9.42
CA ARG A 404 12.10 -29.51 8.36
C ARG A 404 12.96 -28.99 7.21
N LEU A 405 14.06 -28.32 7.52
CA LEU A 405 15.03 -27.85 6.53
C LEU A 405 15.67 -29.00 5.77
N ARG A 406 15.97 -30.10 6.47
CA ARG A 406 16.49 -31.32 5.85
C ARG A 406 15.50 -31.89 4.84
N LEU A 407 14.23 -32.06 5.19
CA LEU A 407 13.18 -32.54 4.28
C LEU A 407 13.02 -31.64 3.03
N LEU A 408 13.07 -30.32 3.22
CA LEU A 408 13.02 -29.38 2.08
C LEU A 408 14.27 -29.48 1.20
N ARG A 409 15.46 -29.59 1.79
CA ARG A 409 16.72 -29.73 1.04
C ARG A 409 16.78 -31.05 0.27
N GLU A 410 16.34 -32.15 0.88
CA GLU A 410 16.26 -33.47 0.24
C GLU A 410 15.29 -33.49 -0.95
N SER A 411 14.22 -32.69 -0.91
CA SER A 411 13.32 -32.49 -2.06
C SER A 411 13.84 -31.49 -3.10
N GLY A 412 15.03 -30.91 -2.89
CA GLY A 412 15.75 -30.08 -3.85
C GLY A 412 15.57 -28.57 -3.67
N TRP A 413 14.95 -28.12 -2.58
CA TRP A 413 14.92 -26.69 -2.21
C TRP A 413 16.29 -26.20 -1.73
N THR A 414 16.61 -24.95 -2.05
CA THR A 414 17.60 -24.21 -1.27
C THR A 414 16.90 -23.60 -0.06
N ALA A 415 16.88 -24.33 1.06
CA ALA A 415 16.16 -23.93 2.28
C ALA A 415 17.10 -23.36 3.35
N LEU A 416 16.77 -22.16 3.85
CA LEU A 416 17.53 -21.42 4.87
C LEU A 416 16.66 -21.14 6.09
N ALA A 417 17.24 -21.31 7.28
CA ALA A 417 16.62 -20.89 8.54
C ALA A 417 16.71 -19.37 8.67
N VAL A 418 15.65 -18.74 9.17
CA VAL A 418 15.64 -17.30 9.45
C VAL A 418 15.62 -17.07 10.96
N ALA A 419 16.71 -16.52 11.48
CA ALA A 419 16.79 -16.09 12.87
C ALA A 419 16.22 -14.67 13.05
N PRO A 420 15.72 -14.32 14.25
CA PRO A 420 15.28 -12.95 14.55
C PRO A 420 16.39 -11.93 14.27
N GLY A 421 16.06 -10.87 13.53
CA GLY A 421 17.00 -9.80 13.19
C GLY A 421 18.01 -10.12 12.09
N ALA A 422 17.96 -11.31 11.48
CA ALA A 422 18.81 -11.64 10.33
C ALA A 422 18.45 -10.74 9.13
N PRO A 423 19.42 -10.03 8.52
CA PRO A 423 19.16 -9.25 7.31
C PRO A 423 18.90 -10.19 6.13
N LEU A 424 17.95 -9.84 5.27
CA LEU A 424 17.60 -10.69 4.14
C LEU A 424 18.74 -10.71 3.12
N ALA A 425 19.51 -9.61 2.97
CA ALA A 425 20.62 -9.55 2.03
C ALA A 425 21.66 -10.67 2.25
N ASP A 426 22.00 -10.96 3.52
CA ASP A 426 22.97 -12.00 3.86
C ASP A 426 22.43 -13.40 3.57
N LEU A 427 21.17 -13.67 3.94
CA LEU A 427 20.50 -14.94 3.64
C LEU A 427 20.34 -15.13 2.13
N TRP A 428 20.05 -14.06 1.38
CA TRP A 428 19.98 -14.07 -0.08
C TRP A 428 21.32 -14.46 -0.71
N GLN A 429 22.42 -13.93 -0.18
CA GLN A 429 23.76 -14.30 -0.62
C GLN A 429 24.11 -15.76 -0.31
N GLN A 430 23.77 -16.24 0.88
CA GLN A 430 23.95 -17.66 1.25
C GLN A 430 23.16 -18.60 0.33
N ALA A 431 21.94 -18.22 -0.07
CA ALA A 431 21.12 -19.00 -1.00
C ALA A 431 21.82 -19.19 -2.36
N GLY A 432 22.54 -18.19 -2.86
CA GLY A 432 23.34 -18.32 -4.07
C GLY A 432 24.55 -19.23 -3.94
N HIS A 433 25.23 -19.19 -2.78
CA HIS A 433 26.45 -19.97 -2.56
C HIS A 433 26.19 -21.48 -2.40
N GLN A 434 25.17 -21.88 -1.62
CA GLN A 434 24.89 -23.31 -1.34
C GLN A 434 24.65 -24.16 -2.60
N ARG A 435 24.22 -23.55 -3.72
CA ARG A 435 24.05 -24.29 -4.98
C ARG A 435 25.29 -24.34 -5.85
N THR A 436 26.17 -23.35 -5.75
CA THR A 436 27.46 -23.37 -6.47
C THR A 436 28.28 -24.58 -6.00
N GLU A 437 28.31 -24.84 -4.68
CA GLU A 437 29.01 -25.96 -4.07
C GLU A 437 28.39 -27.34 -4.40
N SER A 438 27.06 -27.45 -4.43
CA SER A 438 26.40 -28.70 -4.85
C SER A 438 26.55 -28.97 -6.36
N SER A 439 26.65 -27.93 -7.19
CA SER A 439 26.93 -28.09 -8.63
C SER A 439 28.39 -28.49 -8.91
N SER A 440 29.37 -27.97 -8.15
CA SER A 440 30.77 -28.37 -8.29
C SER A 440 31.03 -29.79 -7.81
N THR A 441 30.28 -30.25 -6.80
CA THR A 441 30.41 -31.62 -6.28
C THR A 441 29.85 -32.67 -7.26
N ASN A 442 28.75 -32.37 -7.96
CA ASN A 442 28.22 -33.24 -9.01
C ASN A 442 29.00 -33.18 -10.34
N GLY A 443 29.76 -32.10 -10.59
CA GLY A 443 30.61 -31.98 -11.79
C GLY A 443 31.91 -32.78 -11.72
N ASN A 444 32.35 -33.18 -10.53
CA ASN A 444 33.65 -33.82 -10.32
C ASN A 444 33.60 -35.36 -10.27
N SER A 445 32.44 -35.98 -10.48
CA SER A 445 32.27 -37.45 -10.55
C SER A 445 32.22 -38.00 -11.99
N GLY A 446 32.52 -37.17 -12.99
CA GLY A 446 32.40 -37.48 -14.43
C GLY A 446 33.71 -37.71 -15.20
N GLY A 447 34.82 -38.03 -14.52
CA GLY A 447 36.06 -38.50 -15.13
C GLY A 447 36.96 -39.04 -14.03
N TRP A 448 37.62 -40.19 -14.13
CA TRP A 448 38.30 -40.76 -15.28
C TRP A 448 38.00 -42.27 -15.40
N THR A 449 37.87 -42.77 -16.65
CA THR A 449 38.14 -44.17 -16.99
C THR A 449 39.62 -44.41 -17.15
#